data_AF-A0A963C3R6-F1
#
_entry.id   AF-A0A963C3R6-F1
#
_cell.length_a   1.000
_cell.length_b   1.000
_cell.length_c   1.000
_cell.angle_alpha   90.00
_cell.angle_beta   90.00
_cell.angle_gamma   90.00
#
_symmetry.space_group_name_H-M   'P 1'
#
loop_
_entity.id
_entity.type
_entity.pdbx_description
1 polymer ?
#
loop_
_entity_poly.entity_id
_entity_poly.type
_entity_poly.pdbx_seq_one_letter_code
_entity_poly.pdbx_strand_id
1 'polypeptide(L)' 'MLAIRLPETIEERLNALASETGRSKTALAREAILEYIDDLEDYYLAEARARRNR' A
#
# COMPACT_ATOMS: atom_id res chain seq x y z
N MET A 1 -10.04 11.09 -9.49
CA MET A 1 -10.00 9.67 -9.10
C MET A 1 -8.84 9.03 -9.83
N LEU A 2 -7.96 8.32 -9.13
CA LEU A 2 -6.86 7.56 -9.72
C LEU A 2 -7.40 6.17 -10.14
N ALA A 3 -7.24 5.80 -11.41
CA ALA A 3 -7.59 4.47 -11.90
C ALA A 3 -6.29 3.69 -12.16
N ILE A 4 -6.08 2.62 -11.40
CA ILE A 4 -4.94 1.72 -11.56
C ILE A 4 -5.44 0.38 -12.04
N ARG A 5 -4.71 -0.25 -12.97
CA ARG A 5 -4.96 -1.62 -13.38
C ARG A 5 -4.20 -2.54 -12.43
N LEU A 6 -4.92 -3.41 -11.73
CA LEU A 6 -4.33 -4.40 -10.85
C LEU A 6 -4.20 -5.74 -11.60
N PRO A 7 -3.19 -6.55 -11.29
CA PRO A 7 -3.17 -7.95 -11.70
C PRO A 7 -4.38 -8.69 -11.11
N GLU A 8 -4.92 -9.66 -11.85
CA GLU A 8 -6.09 -10.47 -11.46
C GLU A 8 -5.90 -11.10 -10.07
N THR A 9 -4.71 -11.60 -9.77
CA THR A 9 -4.37 -12.20 -8.47
C THR A 9 -4.50 -11.23 -7.30
N ILE A 10 -4.24 -9.93 -7.51
CA ILE A 10 -4.40 -8.91 -6.47
C ILE A 10 -5.87 -8.55 -6.31
N GLU A 11 -6.63 -8.48 -7.40
CA GLU A 11 -8.08 -8.27 -7.35
C GLU A 11 -8.78 -9.38 -6.57
N GLU A 12 -8.43 -10.65 -6.82
CA GLU A 12 -8.96 -11.80 -6.06
C GLU A 12 -8.67 -11.70 -4.56
N ARG A 13 -7.43 -11.33 -4.19
CA ARG A 13 -7.05 -11.14 -2.78
C ARG A 13 -7.84 -10.00 -2.12
N LEU A 14 -8.01 -8.88 -2.82
CA LEU A 14 -8.83 -7.76 -2.34
C LEU A 14 -10.30 -8.16 -2.20
N ASN A 15 -10.82 -9.00 -3.10
CA ASN A 15 -12.20 -9.51 -3.03
C ASN A 15 -12.42 -10.39 -1.80
N ALA A 16 -11.49 -11.32 -1.54
CA ALA A 16 -11.53 -12.19 -0.37
C ALA A 16 -11.47 -11.37 0.93
N LEU A 17 -10.50 -10.45 1.01
CA LEU A 17 -10.32 -9.61 2.19
C LEU A 17 -11.51 -8.67 2.44
N ALA A 18 -12.09 -8.11 1.38
CA ALA A 18 -13.31 -7.31 1.46
C ALA A 18 -14.50 -8.12 2.00
N SER A 19 -14.63 -9.38 1.56
CA SER A 19 -15.71 -10.27 2.00
C SER A 19 -15.56 -10.68 3.46
N GLU A 20 -14.33 -10.90 3.93
CA GLU A 20 -14.04 -11.28 5.31
C GLU A 20 -14.17 -10.12 6.29
N THR A 21 -13.69 -8.93 5.90
CA THR A 21 -13.66 -7.74 6.77
C THR A 21 -14.94 -6.90 6.70
N GLY A 22 -15.81 -7.14 5.71
CA GLY A 22 -16.97 -6.30 5.43
C GLY A 22 -16.62 -4.90 4.89
N ARG A 23 -15.36 -4.66 4.50
CA ARG A 23 -14.87 -3.38 3.98
C ARG A 23 -14.94 -3.36 2.45
N SER A 24 -15.01 -2.17 1.85
CA SER A 24 -14.97 -2.05 0.38
C SER A 24 -13.54 -2.28 -0.15
N LYS A 25 -13.45 -2.85 -1.36
CA LYS A 25 -12.17 -3.04 -2.07
C LYS A 25 -11.37 -1.73 -2.18
N THR A 26 -12.06 -0.63 -2.47
CA THR A 26 -11.45 0.70 -2.60
C THR A 26 -10.88 1.20 -1.27
N ALA A 27 -11.53 0.90 -0.14
CA ALA A 27 -11.01 1.27 1.17
C ALA A 27 -9.74 0.49 1.52
N LEU A 28 -9.75 -0.83 1.31
CA LEU A 28 -8.60 -1.69 1.54
C LEU A 28 -7.42 -1.35 0.62
N ALA A 29 -7.68 -1.11 -0.66
CA ALA A 29 -6.64 -0.71 -1.62
C ALA A 29 -6.04 0.66 -1.25
N ARG A 30 -6.86 1.61 -0.81
CA ARG A 30 -6.38 2.93 -0.36
C ARG A 30 -5.49 2.81 0.86
N GLU A 31 -5.92 2.05 1.86
CA GLU A 31 -5.17 1.83 3.10
C GLU A 31 -3.81 1.18 2.81
N ALA A 32 -3.79 0.12 2.00
CA ALA A 32 -2.55 -0.54 1.61
C ALA A 32 -1.57 0.39 0.87
N ILE A 33 -2.08 1.32 0.05
CA ILE A 33 -1.23 2.32 -0.62
C ILE A 33 -0.66 3.32 0.38
N LEU A 34 -1.49 3.80 1.33
CA LEU A 34 -1.04 4.76 2.35
C LEU A 34 0.03 4.15 3.25
N GLU A 35 -0.22 2.94 3.76
CA GLU A 35 0.73 2.22 4.61
C GLU A 35 2.06 1.97 3.90
N TYR A 36 2.03 1.60 2.61
CA TYR A 36 3.25 1.42 1.83
C TYR A 36 4.01 2.73 1.56
N ILE A 37 3.29 3.85 1.43
CA ILE A 37 3.94 5.17 1.29
C ILE A 37 4.65 5.53 2.58
N ASP A 38 4.01 5.35 3.73
CA ASP A 38 4.60 5.63 5.04
C ASP A 38 5.90 4.80 5.24
N ASP A 39 5.87 3.50 4.92
CA ASP A 39 7.04 2.63 4.96
C ASP A 39 8.18 3.11 4.04
N LEU A 40 7.84 3.58 2.83
CA LEU A 40 8.82 4.11 1.89
C LEU A 40 9.43 5.42 2.41
N GLU A 41 8.63 6.31 2.96
CA GLU A 41 9.10 7.57 3.55
C GLU A 41 10.08 7.30 4.70
N ASP A 42 9.75 6.36 5.59
CA ASP A 42 10.62 5.92 6.67
C ASP A 42 11.92 5.31 6.16
N TYR A 43 11.85 4.43 5.16
CA TYR A 43 13.01 3.84 4.51
C TYR A 43 13.96 4.90 3.93
N TYR A 44 13.42 5.83 3.14
CA TYR A 44 14.23 6.88 2.50
C TYR A 44 14.79 7.87 3.52
N LEU A 45 14.05 8.18 4.58
CA LEU A 45 14.53 9.03 5.67
C LEU A 45 15.70 8.37 6.41
N ALA A 46 15.61 7.07 6.69
CA ALA A 46 16.69 6.31 7.29
C ALA A 46 17.92 6.25 6.38
N GLU A 47 17.73 5.99 5.08
CA GLU A 47 18.80 5.96 4.09
C GLU A 47 19.50 7.33 3.98
N ALA A 48 18.74 8.43 3.92
CA ALA A 48 19.28 9.78 3.86
C ALA A 48 20.13 10.11 5.09
N ARG A 49 19.69 9.71 6.28
CA ARG A 49 20.47 9.86 7.53
C ARG A 49 21.76 9.04 7.49
N ALA A 50 21.70 7.80 7.00
CA ALA A 50 22.87 6.93 6.89
C ALA A 50 23.92 7.49 5.91
N ARG A 51 23.47 8.08 4.78
CA ARG A 51 24.36 8.73 3.81
C ARG A 51 25.03 10.00 4.35
N ARG A 52 24.35 10.77 5.21
CA ARG A 52 24.88 12.01 5.80
C ARG A 52 25.92 11.78 6.90
N ASN A 53 25.89 10.60 7.52
CA ASN A 53 26.81 10.21 8.60
C ASN A 53 28.01 9.38 8.10
N ARG A 54 28.18 9.24 6.78
CA ARG A 54 29.39 8.72 6.12
C ARG A 54 30.25 9.86 5.61
#